data_AF-A0A6H1ZSD1-F1
#
_entry.id   AF-A0A6H1ZSD1-F1
#
_cell.length_a   1.000
_cell.length_b   1.000
_cell.length_c   1.000
_cell.angle_alpha   90.00
_cell.angle_beta   90.00
_cell.angle_gamma   90.00
#
_symmetry.space_group_name_H-M   'P 1'
#
loop_
_entity.id
_entity.type
_entity.pdbx_description
1 polymer ?
#
loop_
_entity_poly.entity_id
_entity_poly.type
_entity_poly.pdbx_seq_one_letter_code
_entity_poly.pdbx_strand_id
1 'polypeptide(L)'
;MRKIDKDGNLLIAQDSGIYLKLVSEIIPRKIFTLNNGKIIKYVKNSNVMQRPHPMIGFNYYALQMIQDFPEFRDKNIYIEYKRKHYKVDSYKILNHKEFLYFKKEGFELQCFYPIKLLEDKEIKG
;
A
#
# COMPACT_ATOMS: atom_id res chain seq x y z
N MET A 1 -15.47 -5.55 2.68
CA MET A 1 -15.93 -4.37 1.88
C MET A 1 -15.46 -4.54 0.44
N ARG A 2 -16.21 -4.05 -0.56
CA ARG A 2 -15.81 -4.09 -1.99
C ARG A 2 -16.13 -2.75 -2.66
N LYS A 3 -15.21 -2.20 -3.43
CA LYS A 3 -15.41 -1.04 -4.31
C LYS A 3 -15.08 -1.45 -5.76
N ILE A 4 -15.74 -0.83 -6.73
CA ILE A 4 -15.51 -1.02 -8.18
C ILE A 4 -15.26 0.37 -8.78
N ASP A 5 -14.22 0.53 -9.59
CA ASP A 5 -14.00 1.80 -10.31
C ASP A 5 -14.70 1.80 -11.68
N LYS A 6 -14.62 2.93 -12.40
CA LYS A 6 -15.26 3.10 -13.71
C LYS A 6 -14.75 2.13 -14.78
N ASP A 7 -13.56 1.57 -14.60
CA ASP A 7 -12.88 0.68 -15.53
C ASP A 7 -13.13 -0.81 -15.19
N GLY A 8 -13.93 -1.07 -14.14
CA GLY A 8 -14.29 -2.42 -13.69
C GLY A 8 -13.24 -3.06 -12.78
N ASN A 9 -12.21 -2.33 -12.35
CA ASN A 9 -11.24 -2.85 -11.39
C ASN A 9 -11.88 -2.93 -9.99
N LEU A 10 -11.45 -3.92 -9.21
CA LEU A 10 -12.01 -4.23 -7.91
C LEU A 10 -10.99 -3.99 -6.81
N LEU A 11 -11.42 -3.27 -5.77
CA LEU A 11 -10.71 -3.18 -4.51
C LEU A 11 -11.53 -3.89 -3.44
N ILE A 12 -10.94 -4.90 -2.79
CA ILE A 12 -11.63 -5.83 -1.89
C ILE A 12 -10.88 -5.86 -0.56
N ALA A 13 -11.59 -5.61 0.55
CA ALA A 13 -11.09 -5.81 1.90
C ALA A 13 -11.77 -7.03 2.52
N GLN A 14 -10.93 -7.95 2.99
CA GLN A 14 -11.29 -9.19 3.70
C GLN A 14 -10.44 -9.29 4.97
N ASP A 15 -10.79 -10.20 5.89
CA ASP A 15 -10.13 -10.34 7.20
C ASP A 15 -8.60 -10.51 7.11
N SER A 16 -8.11 -11.15 6.05
CA SER A 16 -6.68 -11.42 5.87
C SER A 16 -5.92 -10.38 5.03
N GLY A 17 -6.60 -9.36 4.49
CA GLY A 17 -5.94 -8.42 3.60
C GLY A 17 -6.83 -7.51 2.76
N ILE A 18 -6.16 -6.57 2.09
CA ILE A 18 -6.72 -5.76 1.02
C ILE A 18 -6.16 -6.26 -0.31
N TYR A 19 -7.03 -6.42 -1.29
CA TYR A 19 -6.77 -7.03 -2.57
C TYR A 19 -7.21 -6.10 -3.70
N LEU A 20 -6.43 -6.09 -4.77
CA LEU A 20 -6.74 -5.41 -6.02
C LEU A 20 -6.92 -6.47 -7.11
N LYS A 21 -7.97 -6.34 -7.93
CA LYS A 21 -8.14 -7.14 -9.14
C LYS A 21 -8.39 -6.19 -10.30
N LEU A 22 -7.48 -6.18 -11.26
CA LEU A 22 -7.72 -5.46 -12.51
C LEU A 22 -8.72 -6.22 -13.37
N VAL A 23 -9.45 -5.52 -14.24
CA VAL A 23 -10.41 -6.15 -15.15
C VAL A 23 -9.75 -7.23 -16.03
N SER A 24 -8.47 -7.04 -16.36
CA SER A 24 -7.65 -7.97 -17.15
C SER A 24 -7.07 -9.14 -16.33
N GLU A 25 -7.16 -9.09 -15.00
CA GLU A 25 -6.63 -10.14 -14.12
C GLU A 25 -7.70 -11.20 -13.83
N ILE A 26 -7.31 -12.48 -13.83
CA ILE A 26 -8.22 -13.58 -13.46
C ILE A 26 -8.43 -13.60 -11.93
N ILE A 27 -7.34 -13.39 -11.18
CA ILE A 27 -7.28 -13.57 -9.72
C ILE A 27 -6.91 -12.23 -9.05
N PRO A 28 -7.56 -11.85 -7.92
CA PRO A 28 -7.15 -10.70 -7.13
C PRO A 28 -5.77 -10.89 -6.51
N ARG A 29 -4.91 -9.86 -6.61
CA ARG A 29 -3.61 -9.80 -5.92
C ARG A 29 -3.74 -9.13 -4.56
N LYS A 30 -3.15 -9.74 -3.52
CA LYS A 30 -3.07 -9.13 -2.19
C LYS A 30 -2.05 -7.98 -2.20
N ILE A 31 -2.48 -6.79 -1.82
CA ILE A 31 -1.64 -5.57 -1.79
C ILE A 31 -1.29 -5.13 -0.36
N PHE A 32 -2.13 -5.49 0.62
CA PHE A 32 -1.83 -5.41 2.05
C PHE A 32 -2.31 -6.69 2.75
N THR A 33 -1.53 -7.16 3.73
CA THR A 33 -1.96 -8.21 4.67
C THR A 33 -2.50 -7.55 5.92
N LEU A 34 -3.63 -8.06 6.41
CA LEU A 34 -4.18 -7.72 7.71
C LEU A 34 -3.96 -8.92 8.63
N ASN A 35 -3.29 -8.71 9.76
CA ASN A 35 -2.97 -9.79 10.70
C ASN A 35 -2.91 -9.22 12.12
N ASN A 36 -3.75 -9.74 13.03
CA ASN A 36 -3.77 -9.36 14.45
C ASN A 36 -3.79 -7.83 14.66
N GLY A 37 -4.66 -7.12 13.95
CA GLY A 37 -4.77 -5.65 14.04
C GLY A 37 -3.59 -4.88 13.41
N LYS A 38 -2.67 -5.56 12.71
CA LYS A 38 -1.56 -4.96 11.97
C LYS A 38 -1.84 -4.95 10.48
N ILE A 39 -1.39 -3.88 9.83
CA ILE A 39 -1.40 -3.72 8.38
C ILE A 39 0.03 -3.98 7.90
N ILE A 40 0.24 -4.93 7.01
CA ILE A 40 1.57 -5.35 6.55
C ILE A 40 1.66 -5.20 5.04
N LYS A 41 2.76 -4.63 4.55
CA LYS A 41 3.12 -4.55 3.14
C LYS A 41 4.43 -5.26 2.89
N TYR A 42 4.40 -6.29 2.06
CA TYR A 42 5.59 -6.99 1.59
C TYR A 42 6.11 -6.32 0.33
N VAL A 43 7.39 -5.94 0.32
CA VAL A 43 8.00 -5.22 -0.80
C VAL A 43 9.14 -6.05 -1.39
N LYS A 44 8.94 -6.45 -2.65
CA LYS A 44 9.98 -7.09 -3.47
C LYS A 44 10.83 -6.02 -4.14
N ASN A 45 12.12 -6.29 -4.37
CA ASN A 45 13.02 -5.36 -5.08
C ASN A 45 12.50 -4.97 -6.47
N SER A 46 11.85 -5.90 -7.19
CA SER A 46 11.22 -5.64 -8.49
C SER A 46 10.08 -4.62 -8.44
N ASN A 47 9.53 -4.36 -7.25
CA ASN A 47 8.41 -3.46 -7.01
C ASN A 47 8.86 -2.11 -6.43
N VAL A 48 10.17 -1.86 -6.38
CA VAL A 48 10.75 -0.57 -5.96
C VAL A 48 11.02 0.26 -7.20
N MET A 49 10.41 1.45 -7.25
CA MET A 49 10.65 2.41 -8.32
C MET A 49 11.96 3.15 -8.06
N GLN A 50 12.76 3.35 -9.11
CA GLN A 50 14.17 3.76 -8.97
C GLN A 50 14.47 5.24 -9.29
N ARG A 51 13.53 6.20 -9.24
CA ARG A 51 13.81 7.58 -9.73
C ARG A 51 13.10 8.72 -8.99
N PRO A 52 13.78 9.84 -8.63
CA PRO A 52 15.24 10.05 -8.58
C PRO A 52 15.91 9.32 -7.39
N HIS A 53 15.12 8.85 -6.43
CA HIS A 53 15.54 8.00 -5.33
C HIS A 53 14.66 6.73 -5.27
N PRO A 54 15.15 5.62 -4.67
CA PRO A 54 14.34 4.43 -4.47
C PRO A 54 13.09 4.72 -3.65
N MET A 55 11.93 4.34 -4.18
CA MET A 55 10.62 4.57 -3.58
C MET A 55 9.76 3.31 -3.58
N ILE A 56 8.92 3.19 -2.55
CA ILE A 56 7.93 2.12 -2.42
C ILE A 56 6.57 2.66 -2.83
N GLY A 57 5.90 2.00 -3.76
CA GLY A 57 4.54 2.33 -4.18
C GLY A 57 3.47 1.74 -3.25
N PHE A 58 2.51 2.54 -2.83
CA PHE A 58 1.34 2.16 -2.03
C PHE A 58 0.09 2.51 -2.82
N ASN A 59 -0.89 1.61 -2.85
CA ASN A 59 -2.13 1.89 -3.54
C ASN A 59 -2.94 2.97 -2.79
N TYR A 60 -3.24 4.09 -3.45
CA TYR A 60 -3.88 5.26 -2.83
C TYR A 60 -5.26 4.92 -2.27
N TYR A 61 -6.11 4.28 -3.06
CA TYR A 61 -7.46 3.93 -2.66
C TYR A 61 -7.50 2.89 -1.55
N ALA A 62 -6.52 1.97 -1.51
CA ALA A 62 -6.37 1.03 -0.41
C ALA A 62 -5.94 1.74 0.89
N LEU A 63 -5.05 2.75 0.81
CA LEU A 63 -4.69 3.58 1.95
C LEU A 63 -5.90 4.39 2.47
N GLN A 64 -6.71 4.96 1.58
CA GLN A 64 -7.97 5.62 1.98
C GLN A 64 -8.93 4.62 2.64
N MET A 65 -9.08 3.44 2.04
CA MET A 65 -9.92 2.38 2.59
C MET A 65 -9.46 1.94 3.98
N ILE A 66 -8.15 1.89 4.24
CA ILE A 66 -7.58 1.65 5.58
C ILE A 66 -8.05 2.70 6.58
N GLN A 67 -8.07 3.98 6.19
CA GLN A 67 -8.50 5.09 7.07
C GLN A 67 -10.01 5.09 7.33
N ASP A 68 -10.79 4.57 6.37
CA ASP A 68 -12.24 4.39 6.52
C ASP A 68 -12.58 3.35 7.60
N PHE A 69 -11.70 2.37 7.85
CA PHE A 69 -11.91 1.34 8.88
C PHE A 69 -11.54 1.84 10.28
N PRO A 70 -12.48 1.92 11.24
CA PRO A 70 -12.19 2.40 12.60
C PRO A 70 -11.09 1.62 13.32
N GLU A 71 -10.99 0.31 13.08
CA GLU A 71 -9.98 -0.56 13.68
C GLU A 71 -8.54 -0.30 13.17
N PHE A 72 -8.42 0.30 11.98
CA PHE A 72 -7.14 0.51 11.30
C PHE A 72 -6.77 1.98 11.11
N ARG A 73 -7.69 2.91 11.35
CA ARG A 73 -7.54 4.35 11.09
C ARG A 73 -6.23 4.94 11.59
N ASP A 74 -5.87 4.61 12.83
CA ASP A 74 -4.68 5.15 13.52
C ASP A 74 -3.53 4.12 13.60
N LYS A 75 -3.58 3.05 12.80
CA LYS A 75 -2.56 2.00 12.81
C LYS A 75 -1.43 2.32 11.83
N ASN A 76 -0.22 1.99 12.25
CA ASN A 76 0.94 2.00 11.38
C ASN A 76 0.85 0.88 10.34
N ILE A 77 1.39 1.15 9.16
CA ILE A 77 1.72 0.15 8.16
C ILE A 77 3.12 -0.38 8.45
N TYR A 78 3.21 -1.69 8.64
CA TYR A 78 4.46 -2.43 8.78
C TYR A 78 4.95 -2.83 7.39
N ILE A 79 6.20 -2.47 7.06
CA ILE A 79 6.79 -2.74 5.76
C ILE A 79 7.92 -3.74 5.96
N GLU A 80 7.85 -4.84 5.22
CA GLU A 80 8.94 -5.81 5.13
C GLU A 80 9.67 -5.62 3.81
N TYR A 81 10.95 -5.23 3.88
CA TYR A 81 11.79 -4.97 2.72
C TYR A 81 13.25 -5.36 3.01
N LYS A 82 13.84 -6.20 2.15
CA LYS A 82 15.23 -6.69 2.28
C LYS A 82 15.57 -7.23 3.69
N ARG A 83 14.67 -8.03 4.29
CA ARG A 83 14.78 -8.57 5.66
C ARG A 83 14.77 -7.52 6.78
N LYS A 84 14.53 -6.25 6.45
CA LYS A 84 14.33 -5.17 7.41
C LYS A 84 12.84 -4.90 7.59
N HIS A 85 12.50 -4.41 8.77
CA HIS A 85 11.15 -4.07 9.15
C HIS A 85 11.06 -2.58 9.45
N TYR A 86 10.06 -1.93 8.87
CA TYR A 86 9.82 -0.50 9.05
C TYR A 86 8.38 -0.30 9.50
N LYS A 87 8.12 0.78 10.23
CA LYS A 87 6.75 1.20 10.57
C LYS A 87 6.51 2.64 10.10
N VAL A 88 5.43 2.85 9.38
CA VAL A 88 5.07 4.19 8.91
C VAL A 88 3.59 4.42 9.09
N ASP A 89 3.25 5.65 9.47
CA ASP A 89 1.87 6.09 9.59
C ASP A 89 1.23 6.16 8.20
N SER A 90 0.06 5.54 8.03
CA SER A 90 -0.69 5.55 6.77
C SER A 90 -1.04 6.97 6.33
N TYR A 91 -1.32 7.88 7.28
CA TYR A 91 -1.59 9.30 7.04
C TYR A 91 -0.35 10.01 6.49
N LYS A 92 0.85 9.67 6.97
CA LYS A 92 2.09 10.25 6.42
C LYS A 92 2.34 9.83 4.98
N ILE A 93 2.00 8.60 4.62
CA ILE A 93 2.12 8.13 3.23
C ILE A 93 1.12 8.87 2.33
N LEU A 94 -0.15 8.96 2.74
CA LEU A 94 -1.22 9.62 1.97
C LEU A 94 -0.98 11.11 1.74
N ASN A 95 -0.42 11.79 2.74
CA ASN A 95 -0.11 13.22 2.64
C ASN A 95 1.26 13.51 2.03
N HIS A 96 2.07 12.47 1.77
CA HIS A 96 3.31 12.67 1.04
C HIS A 96 2.96 13.05 -0.40
N LYS A 97 3.37 14.25 -0.82
CA LYS A 97 2.95 14.86 -2.09
C LYS A 97 3.50 14.18 -3.35
N GLU A 98 4.22 13.05 -3.21
CA GLU A 98 4.77 12.29 -4.35
C GLU A 98 3.74 11.27 -4.86
N PHE A 99 2.81 11.79 -5.66
CA PHE A 99 1.99 10.97 -6.56
C PHE A 99 2.78 10.75 -7.84
N LEU A 100 3.21 9.52 -8.09
CA LEU A 100 3.65 9.11 -9.43
C LEU A 100 2.59 8.19 -10.00
N TYR A 101 1.98 8.65 -11.09
CA TYR A 101 0.93 7.94 -11.80
C TYR A 101 1.55 6.83 -12.65
N PHE A 102 1.80 5.66 -12.06
CA PHE A 102 2.05 4.46 -12.86
C PHE A 102 0.72 3.81 -13.24
N LYS A 103 0.36 3.96 -14.53
CA LYS A 103 -0.77 3.37 -15.27
C LYS A 103 -2.17 3.91 -14.93
N LYS A 104 -2.64 4.74 -15.87
CA LYS A 104 -4.02 5.01 -16.33
C LYS A 104 -5.15 4.77 -15.31
N GLU A 105 -5.35 5.75 -14.43
CA GLU A 105 -6.65 6.00 -13.79
C GLU A 105 -7.18 4.87 -12.87
N GLY A 106 -8.30 5.10 -12.19
CA GLY A 106 -8.94 4.10 -11.34
C GLY A 106 -8.12 3.61 -10.13
N PHE A 107 -8.38 2.38 -9.69
CA PHE A 107 -7.75 1.75 -8.53
C PHE A 107 -6.29 1.33 -8.74
N GLU A 108 -5.65 1.67 -9.86
CA GLU A 108 -4.21 1.44 -10.03
C GLU A 108 -3.34 2.52 -9.39
N LEU A 109 -3.92 3.68 -9.04
CA LEU A 109 -3.21 4.84 -8.49
C LEU A 109 -2.30 4.49 -7.29
N GLN A 110 -1.04 4.94 -7.36
CA GLN A 110 -0.02 4.72 -6.33
C GLN A 110 0.50 6.04 -5.74
N CYS A 111 0.68 6.06 -4.41
CA CYS A 111 1.52 7.01 -3.70
C CYS A 111 2.92 6.41 -3.55
N PHE A 112 3.96 7.19 -3.80
CA PHE A 112 5.34 6.72 -3.64
C PHE A 112 5.96 7.35 -2.40
N TYR A 113 6.51 6.49 -1.54
CA TYR A 113 7.18 6.92 -0.31
C TYR A 113 8.69 6.61 -0.41
N PRO A 114 9.58 7.60 -0.23
CA PRO A 114 11.02 7.39 -0.27
C PRO A 114 11.52 6.37 0.75
N ILE A 115 12.35 5.43 0.30
CA ILE A 115 12.96 4.43 1.19
C ILE A 115 13.81 5.09 2.27
N LYS A 116 14.51 6.18 1.94
CA LYS A 116 15.32 6.94 2.91
C LYS A 116 14.50 7.38 4.14
N LEU A 117 13.23 7.76 3.94
CA LEU A 117 12.34 8.15 5.04
C LEU A 117 11.84 6.95 5.87
N LEU A 118 11.97 5.72 5.35
CA LEU A 118 11.68 4.49 6.09
C LEU A 118 12.87 4.08 6.95
N GLU A 119 14.10 4.31 6.51
CA GLU A 119 15.30 3.95 7.28
C GLU A 119 15.31 4.61 8.67
N ASP A 120 14.82 5.86 8.78
CA ASP A 120 14.59 6.57 10.06
C ASP A 120 13.50 5.94 10.95
N LYS A 121 12.78 4.95 10.42
CA LYS A 121 11.65 4.25 11.03
C LYS A 121 11.89 2.73 11.13
N GLU A 122 13.12 2.28 10.91
CA GLU A 122 13.49 0.88 11.09
C GLU A 122 13.20 0.45 12.53
N ILE A 123 12.53 -0.69 12.67
CA ILE A 123 12.30 -1.32 13.97
C ILE A 123 13.24 -2.52 14.07
N LYS A 124 14.00 -2.58 15.16
CA LYS A 124 14.79 -3.78 15.48
C LYS A 124 13.81 -4.87 15.89
N GLY A 125 13.81 -5.97 15.13
CA GLY A 125 13.13 -7.22 15.48
C GLY A 125 13.91 -7.99 16.53
#